data_AF-A0A7J4GYC8-F1
#
_entry.id   AF-A0A7J4GYC8-F1
#
_cell.length_a   1.000
_cell.length_b   1.000
_cell.length_c   1.000
_cell.angle_alpha   90.00
_cell.angle_beta   90.00
_cell.angle_gamma   90.00
#
_symmetry.space_group_name_H-M   'P 1'
#
loop_
_entity.id
_entity.type
_entity.pdbx_description
1 polymer ?
#
loop_
_entity_poly.entity_id
_entity_poly.type
_entity_poly.pdbx_seq_one_letter_code
_entity_poly.pdbx_strand_id
1 'polypeptide(L)'
;MADKLPVSVTVILPTRNEEEALGPTVDSIPRDWCDELEIMIVDGSSTDRTREIALEKGIRVHLEPRKGYGRAYRTGFDVAKGDIIITMDADCTYPAEVVPDLVRKLLDENLDFITCDRLTKAEEGSMSGLHGFGNWMLSFNARMAFGYGIKDSQSGMWVFHKKIFENPKMRPTNDGMPLSEEIKILARKVLGKKKAIEVSVPYRPRVGDAEIHTWGDGWKNLRFIWAKRFGLHRTRSEWGALEDNPDSLNGDLPEQK
;
A
#
# COMPACT_ATOMS: atom_id res chain seq x y z
N MET A 1 -28.55 7.63 7.44
CA MET A 1 -27.52 6.75 6.86
C MET A 1 -26.72 7.62 5.93
N ALA A 2 -25.40 7.67 6.03
CA ALA A 2 -24.60 8.40 5.04
C ALA A 2 -24.85 7.72 3.67
N ASP A 3 -25.11 8.51 2.64
CA ASP A 3 -25.37 7.97 1.30
C ASP A 3 -24.17 7.15 0.83
N LYS A 4 -24.43 5.98 0.21
CA LYS A 4 -23.41 5.16 -0.42
C LYS A 4 -22.69 5.99 -1.49
N LEU A 5 -21.36 5.92 -1.52
CA LEU A 5 -20.57 6.60 -2.53
C LEU A 5 -20.71 5.87 -3.89
N PRO A 6 -21.01 6.57 -4.99
CA PRO A 6 -21.25 5.95 -6.29
C PRO A 6 -19.93 5.59 -7.00
N VAL A 7 -19.15 4.70 -6.40
CA VAL A 7 -17.79 4.31 -6.84
C VAL A 7 -17.52 2.83 -6.58
N SER A 8 -16.63 2.25 -7.40
CA SER A 8 -16.02 0.95 -7.16
C SER A 8 -14.66 1.12 -6.50
N VAL A 9 -14.39 0.31 -5.45
CA VAL A 9 -13.17 0.43 -4.65
C VAL A 9 -12.52 -0.94 -4.47
N THR A 10 -11.22 -1.03 -4.69
CA THR A 10 -10.41 -2.20 -4.29
C THR A 10 -9.52 -1.84 -3.11
N VAL A 11 -9.65 -2.58 -2.01
CA VAL A 11 -8.70 -2.59 -0.89
C VAL A 11 -7.66 -3.69 -1.15
N ILE A 12 -6.40 -3.29 -1.26
CA ILE A 12 -5.26 -4.19 -1.51
C ILE A 12 -4.47 -4.35 -0.21
N LEU A 13 -4.33 -5.62 0.20
CA LEU A 13 -3.53 -6.07 1.34
C LEU A 13 -2.33 -6.86 0.82
N PRO A 14 -1.10 -6.32 0.76
CA PRO A 14 0.06 -7.17 0.54
C PRO A 14 0.22 -8.09 1.77
N THR A 15 0.40 -9.38 1.53
CA THR A 15 0.47 -10.36 2.62
C THR A 15 1.64 -11.30 2.44
N ARG A 16 2.30 -11.63 3.55
CA ARG A 16 3.27 -12.72 3.63
C ARG A 16 3.37 -13.15 5.08
N ASN A 17 2.80 -14.32 5.39
CA ASN A 17 2.73 -14.87 6.73
C ASN A 17 2.05 -13.95 7.76
N GLU A 18 0.79 -13.60 7.52
CA GLU A 18 -0.02 -12.69 8.36
C GLU A 18 -1.24 -13.41 8.98
N GLU A 19 -1.15 -14.72 9.28
CA GLU A 19 -2.30 -15.51 9.75
C GLU A 19 -2.95 -14.98 11.04
N GLU A 20 -2.18 -14.37 11.93
CA GLU A 20 -2.70 -13.83 13.20
C GLU A 20 -3.50 -12.55 13.01
N ALA A 21 -3.15 -11.73 12.00
CA ALA A 21 -3.62 -10.35 11.88
C ALA A 21 -4.54 -10.13 10.67
N LEU A 22 -4.47 -10.98 9.64
CA LEU A 22 -5.28 -10.83 8.43
C LEU A 22 -6.77 -10.87 8.76
N GLY A 23 -7.18 -11.84 9.58
CA GLY A 23 -8.59 -12.03 9.92
C GLY A 23 -9.20 -10.78 10.57
N PRO A 24 -8.65 -10.31 11.71
CA PRO A 24 -9.08 -9.07 12.34
C PRO A 24 -8.98 -7.84 11.43
N THR A 25 -7.93 -7.73 10.59
CA THR A 25 -7.78 -6.62 9.64
C THR A 25 -8.95 -6.57 8.66
N VAL A 26 -9.28 -7.71 8.04
CA VAL A 26 -10.40 -7.82 7.08
C VAL A 26 -11.75 -7.50 7.73
N ASP A 27 -11.94 -7.93 8.98
CA ASP A 27 -13.18 -7.69 9.73
C ASP A 27 -13.35 -6.21 10.10
N SER A 28 -12.25 -5.47 10.25
CA SER A 28 -12.28 -4.03 10.54
C SER A 28 -12.65 -3.15 9.34
N ILE A 29 -12.59 -3.68 8.11
CA ILE A 29 -12.87 -2.91 6.88
C ILE A 29 -14.39 -2.67 6.78
N PRO A 30 -14.85 -1.40 6.79
CA PRO A 30 -16.26 -1.07 6.66
C PRO A 30 -16.85 -1.64 5.38
N ARG A 31 -18.09 -2.11 5.47
CA ARG A 31 -18.88 -2.62 4.34
C ARG A 31 -20.02 -1.65 4.02
N ASP A 32 -20.62 -1.81 2.84
CA ASP A 32 -21.82 -1.07 2.44
C ASP A 32 -21.71 0.47 2.42
N TRP A 33 -20.53 1.01 2.15
CA TRP A 33 -20.32 2.46 2.05
C TRP A 33 -20.07 2.97 0.62
N CYS A 34 -19.87 2.06 -0.35
CA CYS A 34 -19.75 2.33 -1.78
C CYS A 34 -20.57 1.34 -2.60
N ASP A 35 -20.73 1.59 -3.91
CA ASP A 35 -21.47 0.72 -4.83
C ASP A 35 -20.85 -0.68 -4.92
N GLU A 36 -19.53 -0.73 -5.11
CA GLU A 36 -18.78 -1.98 -5.21
C GLU A 36 -17.52 -1.91 -4.35
N LEU A 37 -17.32 -2.94 -3.51
CA LEU A 37 -16.13 -3.08 -2.68
C LEU A 37 -15.48 -4.44 -2.96
N GLU A 38 -14.29 -4.41 -3.56
CA GLU A 38 -13.39 -5.56 -3.63
C GLU A 38 -12.38 -5.46 -2.49
N ILE A 39 -12.15 -6.56 -1.80
CA ILE A 39 -11.00 -6.71 -0.91
C ILE A 39 -10.18 -7.86 -1.47
N MET A 40 -8.88 -7.62 -1.61
CA MET A 40 -7.97 -8.62 -2.11
C MET A 40 -6.67 -8.65 -1.31
N ILE A 41 -6.12 -9.84 -1.14
CA ILE A 41 -4.75 -10.02 -0.74
C ILE A 41 -3.88 -10.26 -1.97
N VAL A 42 -2.68 -9.69 -1.97
CA VAL A 42 -1.60 -10.10 -2.89
C VAL A 42 -0.59 -10.90 -2.07
N ASP A 43 -0.63 -12.21 -2.21
CA ASP A 43 0.14 -13.15 -1.40
C ASP A 43 1.54 -13.38 -1.97
N GLY A 44 2.55 -13.02 -1.17
CA GLY A 44 3.97 -13.15 -1.50
C GLY A 44 4.54 -14.53 -1.16
N SER A 45 3.80 -15.61 -1.43
CA SER A 45 4.13 -17.00 -1.08
C SER A 45 4.11 -17.29 0.43
N SER A 46 2.97 -17.07 1.07
CA SER A 46 2.78 -17.44 2.48
C SER A 46 2.82 -18.95 2.70
N THR A 47 3.44 -19.35 3.82
CA THR A 47 3.62 -20.74 4.29
C THR A 47 2.82 -21.03 5.57
N ASP A 48 1.99 -20.08 6.01
CA ASP A 48 1.10 -20.18 7.17
C ASP A 48 -0.36 -20.19 6.70
N ARG A 49 -1.35 -20.01 7.58
CA ARG A 49 -2.79 -20.07 7.19
C ARG A 49 -3.33 -18.79 6.52
N THR A 50 -2.48 -17.86 6.09
CA THR A 50 -2.91 -16.57 5.49
C THR A 50 -3.90 -16.73 4.33
N ARG A 51 -3.63 -17.63 3.36
CA ARG A 51 -4.53 -17.78 2.19
C ARG A 51 -5.82 -18.50 2.55
N GLU A 52 -5.74 -19.52 3.40
CA GLU A 52 -6.91 -20.21 3.96
C GLU A 52 -7.88 -19.21 4.61
N ILE A 53 -7.37 -18.36 5.51
CA ILE A 53 -8.16 -17.34 6.21
C ILE A 53 -8.81 -16.34 5.24
N ALA A 54 -8.09 -15.92 4.19
CA ALA A 54 -8.65 -15.02 3.17
C ALA A 54 -9.83 -15.67 2.44
N LEU A 55 -9.68 -16.93 2.02
CA LEU A 55 -10.70 -17.67 1.29
C LEU A 55 -11.94 -17.94 2.16
N GLU A 56 -11.75 -18.31 3.43
CA GLU A 56 -12.85 -18.49 4.40
C GLU A 56 -13.69 -17.22 4.59
N LYS A 57 -13.04 -16.06 4.50
CA LYS A 57 -13.69 -14.74 4.59
C LYS A 57 -14.24 -14.22 3.26
N GLY A 58 -14.15 -15.01 2.18
CA GLY A 58 -14.61 -14.62 0.84
C GLY A 58 -13.80 -13.49 0.21
N ILE A 59 -12.53 -13.35 0.61
CA ILE A 59 -11.61 -12.32 0.11
C ILE A 59 -10.85 -12.87 -1.08
N ARG A 60 -10.67 -12.04 -2.11
CA ARG A 60 -9.90 -12.43 -3.30
C ARG A 60 -8.44 -12.66 -2.92
N VAL A 61 -7.87 -13.77 -3.38
CA VAL A 61 -6.45 -14.09 -3.22
C VAL A 61 -5.80 -14.05 -4.60
N HIS A 62 -4.76 -13.24 -4.76
CA HIS A 62 -3.92 -13.20 -5.96
C HIS A 62 -2.49 -13.55 -5.57
N LEU A 63 -1.86 -14.52 -6.25
CA LEU A 63 -0.49 -14.92 -5.93
C LEU A 63 0.53 -14.05 -6.67
N GLU A 64 1.58 -13.65 -5.97
CA GLU A 64 2.74 -12.97 -6.55
C GLU A 64 4.02 -13.79 -6.26
N PRO A 65 4.51 -14.59 -7.24
CA PRO A 65 5.69 -15.42 -7.04
C PRO A 65 7.00 -14.61 -7.00
N ARG A 66 7.01 -13.37 -7.52
CA ARG A 66 8.21 -12.51 -7.54
C ARG A 66 8.34 -11.77 -6.21
N LYS A 67 9.49 -11.95 -5.56
CA LYS A 67 9.74 -11.40 -4.23
C LYS A 67 9.78 -9.87 -4.19
N GLY A 68 9.04 -9.30 -3.23
CA GLY A 68 9.26 -7.95 -2.72
C GLY A 68 7.98 -7.19 -2.42
N TYR A 69 8.03 -6.30 -1.42
CA TYR A 69 6.91 -5.45 -0.99
C TYR A 69 6.32 -4.62 -2.13
N GLY A 70 7.18 -3.88 -2.85
CA GLY A 70 6.76 -3.14 -4.03
C GLY A 70 6.23 -4.06 -5.13
N ARG A 71 6.67 -5.32 -5.15
CA ARG A 71 6.17 -6.29 -6.12
C ARG A 71 4.78 -6.82 -5.82
N ALA A 72 4.38 -6.98 -4.56
CA ALA A 72 2.96 -7.18 -4.25
C ALA A 72 2.09 -6.01 -4.75
N TYR A 73 2.52 -4.77 -4.50
CA TYR A 73 1.73 -3.59 -4.89
C TYR A 73 1.59 -3.39 -6.40
N ARG A 74 2.66 -3.40 -7.20
CA ARG A 74 2.49 -3.12 -8.64
C ARG A 74 1.66 -4.21 -9.35
N THR A 75 1.52 -5.38 -8.73
CA THR A 75 0.65 -6.47 -9.20
C THR A 75 -0.79 -6.19 -8.79
N GLY A 76 -1.03 -5.90 -7.51
CA GLY A 76 -2.36 -5.50 -7.03
C GLY A 76 -2.92 -4.29 -7.79
N PHE A 77 -2.09 -3.28 -8.07
CA PHE A 77 -2.49 -2.08 -8.82
C PHE A 77 -2.99 -2.36 -10.23
N ASP A 78 -2.49 -3.43 -10.84
CA ASP A 78 -2.82 -3.83 -12.20
C ASP A 78 -4.13 -4.61 -12.23
N VAL A 79 -4.28 -5.58 -11.31
CA VAL A 79 -5.39 -6.54 -11.29
C VAL A 79 -6.61 -6.11 -10.45
N ALA A 80 -6.48 -5.03 -9.68
CA ALA A 80 -7.59 -4.44 -8.92
C ALA A 80 -8.77 -4.08 -9.84
N LYS A 81 -10.00 -4.38 -9.44
CA LYS A 81 -11.19 -4.09 -10.25
C LYS A 81 -11.73 -2.67 -10.06
N GLY A 82 -11.57 -2.11 -8.86
CA GLY A 82 -12.10 -0.81 -8.49
C GLY A 82 -11.41 0.35 -9.20
N ASP A 83 -12.20 1.39 -9.48
CA ASP A 83 -11.72 2.66 -10.04
C ASP A 83 -10.88 3.45 -9.03
N ILE A 84 -11.10 3.18 -7.74
CA ILE A 84 -10.31 3.70 -6.63
C ILE A 84 -9.60 2.54 -5.95
N ILE A 85 -8.31 2.72 -5.69
CA ILE A 85 -7.49 1.77 -4.97
C ILE A 85 -7.16 2.34 -3.61
N ILE A 86 -7.26 1.48 -2.60
CA ILE A 86 -6.81 1.72 -1.25
C ILE A 86 -5.79 0.66 -0.90
N THR A 87 -4.68 1.06 -0.32
CA THR A 87 -3.70 0.14 0.23
C THR A 87 -3.71 0.19 1.74
N MET A 88 -3.52 -0.95 2.40
CA MET A 88 -3.25 -1.03 3.83
C MET A 88 -2.45 -2.30 4.13
N ASP A 89 -1.68 -2.28 5.21
CA ASP A 89 -0.95 -3.47 5.67
C ASP A 89 -1.91 -4.43 6.38
N ALA A 90 -1.68 -5.74 6.27
CA ALA A 90 -2.57 -6.79 6.78
C ALA A 90 -2.35 -7.13 8.28
N ASP A 91 -1.85 -6.17 9.05
CA ASP A 91 -1.23 -6.37 10.36
C ASP A 91 -1.91 -5.57 11.51
N CYS A 92 -3.15 -5.13 11.27
CA CYS A 92 -3.98 -4.28 12.15
C CYS A 92 -3.43 -2.87 12.45
N THR A 93 -2.33 -2.45 11.82
CA THR A 93 -1.71 -1.14 12.15
C THR A 93 -2.48 0.05 11.59
N TYR A 94 -3.14 -0.11 10.43
CA TYR A 94 -3.93 0.94 9.80
C TYR A 94 -5.40 0.91 10.25
N PRO A 95 -6.01 2.06 10.55
CA PRO A 95 -7.40 2.16 10.95
C PRO A 95 -8.30 2.00 9.72
N ALA A 96 -8.78 0.79 9.44
CA ALA A 96 -9.63 0.54 8.29
C ALA A 96 -10.94 1.36 8.32
N GLU A 97 -11.39 1.79 9.50
CA GLU A 97 -12.61 2.60 9.63
C GLU A 97 -12.53 3.99 8.98
N VAL A 98 -11.33 4.52 8.71
CA VAL A 98 -11.18 5.84 8.05
C VAL A 98 -11.31 5.77 6.52
N VAL A 99 -11.34 4.55 5.96
CA VAL A 99 -11.39 4.31 4.52
C VAL A 99 -12.52 5.07 3.82
N PRO A 100 -13.80 5.01 4.28
CA PRO A 100 -14.89 5.70 3.61
C PRO A 100 -14.70 7.22 3.56
N ASP A 101 -14.15 7.81 4.63
CA ASP A 101 -13.92 9.25 4.71
C ASP A 101 -12.75 9.69 3.82
N LEU A 102 -11.71 8.88 3.68
CA LEU A 102 -10.61 9.15 2.75
C LEU A 102 -11.08 9.12 1.30
N VAL A 103 -11.94 8.17 0.92
CA VAL A 103 -12.52 8.11 -0.43
C VAL A 103 -13.46 9.29 -0.67
N ARG A 104 -14.33 9.60 0.29
CA ARG A 104 -15.19 10.79 0.19
C ARG A 104 -14.36 12.06 -0.02
N LYS A 105 -13.28 12.23 0.76
CA LYS A 105 -12.36 13.35 0.60
C LYS A 105 -11.69 13.38 -0.78
N LEU A 106 -11.26 12.21 -1.30
CA LEU A 106 -10.69 12.12 -2.65
C LEU A 106 -11.65 12.69 -3.70
N LEU A 107 -12.94 12.34 -3.59
CA LEU A 107 -13.99 12.77 -4.51
C LEU A 107 -14.35 14.24 -4.32
N ASP A 108 -14.70 14.64 -3.10
CA ASP A 108 -15.21 15.98 -2.77
C ASP A 108 -14.19 17.08 -3.08
N GLU A 109 -12.90 16.81 -2.83
CA GLU A 109 -11.81 17.76 -3.09
C GLU A 109 -11.20 17.60 -4.49
N ASN A 110 -11.76 16.70 -5.31
CA ASN A 110 -11.29 16.41 -6.67
C ASN A 110 -9.77 16.12 -6.68
N LEU A 111 -9.35 15.17 -5.85
CA LEU A 111 -7.97 14.75 -5.68
C LEU A 111 -7.69 13.50 -6.54
N ASP A 112 -6.43 13.28 -6.88
CA ASP A 112 -6.02 12.09 -7.63
C ASP A 112 -5.25 11.09 -6.74
N PHE A 113 -4.66 11.57 -5.64
CA PHE A 113 -3.85 10.75 -4.75
C PHE A 113 -3.83 11.31 -3.31
N ILE A 114 -4.01 10.44 -2.32
CA ILE A 114 -3.85 10.73 -0.90
C ILE A 114 -2.83 9.74 -0.33
N THR A 115 -1.81 10.26 0.35
CA THR A 115 -0.97 9.46 1.25
C THR A 115 -1.37 9.70 2.69
N CYS A 116 -1.40 8.65 3.50
CA CYS A 116 -1.80 8.76 4.90
C CYS A 116 -0.56 8.90 5.79
N ASP A 117 -0.47 9.97 6.58
CA ASP A 117 0.63 10.23 7.51
C ASP A 117 0.35 9.60 8.87
N ARG A 118 1.22 8.66 9.28
CA ARG A 118 1.12 7.96 10.58
C ARG A 118 1.79 8.73 11.72
N LEU A 119 2.74 9.63 11.40
CA LEU A 119 3.61 10.25 12.40
C LEU A 119 2.90 11.29 13.25
N THR A 120 1.91 11.99 12.67
CA THR A 120 1.22 13.09 13.36
C THR A 120 0.21 12.60 14.41
N LYS A 121 -0.27 11.36 14.32
CA LYS A 121 -1.28 10.77 15.24
C LYS A 121 -0.91 9.35 15.71
N ALA A 122 0.38 9.03 15.78
CA ALA A 122 0.83 7.72 16.25
C ALA A 122 0.39 7.51 17.70
N GLU A 123 -0.24 6.37 18.00
CA GLU A 123 -0.59 5.99 19.38
C GLU A 123 0.67 5.65 20.17
N GLU A 124 0.67 5.89 21.49
CA GLU A 124 1.81 5.57 22.36
C GLU A 124 2.16 4.06 22.25
N GLY A 125 3.42 3.75 21.95
CA GLY A 125 3.90 2.37 21.78
C GLY A 125 3.89 1.82 20.34
N SER A 126 3.25 2.50 19.39
CA SER A 126 3.16 2.04 17.98
C SER A 126 4.47 2.16 17.17
N MET A 127 5.45 2.94 17.65
CA MET A 127 6.80 3.03 17.09
C MET A 127 7.85 3.03 18.20
N SER A 128 8.75 2.05 18.20
CA SER A 128 9.93 2.13 19.06
C SER A 128 10.83 3.31 18.62
N GLY A 129 11.50 3.98 19.55
CA GLY A 129 12.25 5.23 19.28
C GLY A 129 13.28 5.12 18.15
N LEU A 130 13.86 3.93 17.93
CA LEU A 130 14.80 3.67 16.83
C LEU A 130 14.10 3.66 15.45
N HIS A 131 12.90 3.07 15.36
CA HIS A 131 12.09 3.07 14.15
C HIS A 131 11.55 4.47 13.82
N GLY A 132 11.17 5.23 14.85
CA GLY A 132 10.79 6.64 14.69
C GLY A 132 11.93 7.51 14.14
N PHE A 133 13.15 7.36 14.66
CA PHE A 133 14.34 8.07 14.16
C PHE A 133 14.73 7.63 12.73
N GLY A 134 14.65 6.33 12.44
CA GLY A 134 14.86 5.80 11.09
C GLY A 134 13.86 6.37 10.08
N ASN A 135 12.57 6.36 10.39
CA ASN A 135 11.54 6.95 9.53
C ASN A 135 11.73 8.47 9.38
N TRP A 136 12.12 9.17 10.44
CA TRP A 136 12.44 10.59 10.37
C TRP A 136 13.63 10.86 9.44
N MET A 137 14.72 10.09 9.53
CA MET A 137 15.88 10.24 8.64
C MET A 137 15.53 9.93 7.19
N LEU A 138 14.77 8.87 6.92
CA LEU A 138 14.33 8.54 5.56
C LEU A 138 13.42 9.63 4.99
N SER A 139 12.43 10.07 5.78
CA SER A 139 11.52 11.16 5.41
C SER A 139 12.25 12.49 5.21
N PHE A 140 13.27 12.79 6.03
CA PHE A 140 14.14 13.96 5.86
C PHE A 140 14.95 13.87 4.57
N ASN A 141 15.57 12.72 4.27
CA ASN A 141 16.35 12.52 3.04
C ASN A 141 15.46 12.63 1.80
N ALA A 142 14.28 12.03 1.80
CA ALA A 142 13.32 12.16 0.72
C ALA A 142 12.89 13.63 0.55
N ARG A 143 12.60 14.36 1.63
CA ARG A 143 12.30 15.81 1.56
C ARG A 143 13.48 16.62 1.01
N MET A 144 14.72 16.32 1.39
CA MET A 144 15.91 17.03 0.93
C MET A 144 16.24 16.74 -0.54
N ALA A 145 16.19 15.48 -0.97
CA ALA A 145 16.52 15.09 -2.34
C ALA A 145 15.57 15.71 -3.38
N PHE A 146 14.34 15.99 -2.97
CA PHE A 146 13.23 16.14 -3.88
C PHE A 146 12.27 17.31 -3.57
N GLY A 147 12.32 17.91 -2.37
CA GLY A 147 11.61 19.14 -2.03
C GLY A 147 10.08 19.02 -1.92
N TYR A 148 9.52 17.81 -1.80
CA TYR A 148 8.08 17.57 -2.01
C TYR A 148 7.17 17.83 -0.79
N GLY A 149 7.72 17.98 0.42
CA GLY A 149 6.95 18.36 1.62
C GLY A 149 6.04 17.28 2.20
N ILE A 150 6.21 16.01 1.81
CA ILE A 150 5.53 14.85 2.43
C ILE A 150 6.16 14.56 3.78
N LYS A 151 5.35 14.28 4.80
CA LYS A 151 5.80 14.03 6.16
C LYS A 151 6.14 12.59 6.47
N ASP A 152 5.30 11.65 6.04
CA ASP A 152 5.53 10.22 6.24
C ASP A 152 5.87 9.56 4.92
N SER A 153 7.17 9.46 4.64
CA SER A 153 7.66 8.83 3.41
C SER A 153 7.43 7.32 3.38
N GLN A 154 7.27 6.67 4.54
CA GLN A 154 7.22 5.21 4.65
C GLN A 154 5.81 4.63 4.80
N SER A 155 4.77 5.45 4.94
CA SER A 155 3.39 4.94 5.02
C SER A 155 2.98 4.12 3.80
N GLY A 156 2.44 2.92 4.03
CA GLY A 156 1.84 2.00 3.07
C GLY A 156 0.35 2.21 2.82
N MET A 157 -0.31 3.19 3.46
CA MET A 157 -1.73 3.51 3.21
C MET A 157 -1.89 4.69 2.25
N TRP A 158 -2.39 4.37 1.06
CA TRP A 158 -2.65 5.31 -0.02
C TRP A 158 -4.07 5.14 -0.53
N VAL A 159 -4.69 6.23 -0.98
CA VAL A 159 -6.01 6.24 -1.62
C VAL A 159 -5.90 7.02 -2.92
N PHE A 160 -6.21 6.40 -4.06
CA PHE A 160 -6.00 7.05 -5.35
C PHE A 160 -6.85 6.44 -6.46
N HIS A 161 -7.06 7.18 -7.55
CA HIS A 161 -7.73 6.64 -8.73
C HIS A 161 -6.81 5.66 -9.48
N LYS A 162 -7.30 4.46 -9.83
CA LYS A 162 -6.54 3.47 -10.61
C LYS A 162 -6.01 4.06 -11.93
N LYS A 163 -6.80 4.91 -12.59
CA LYS A 163 -6.47 5.57 -13.87
C LYS A 163 -5.15 6.36 -13.86
N ILE A 164 -4.61 6.74 -12.69
CA ILE A 164 -3.31 7.43 -12.63
C ILE A 164 -2.20 6.60 -13.29
N PHE A 165 -2.31 5.27 -13.29
CA PHE A 165 -1.33 4.36 -13.90
C PHE A 165 -1.48 4.21 -15.42
N GLU A 166 -2.50 4.79 -16.06
CA GLU A 166 -2.54 4.95 -17.51
C GLU A 166 -1.37 5.82 -17.99
N ASN A 167 -0.93 6.77 -17.16
CA ASN A 167 0.30 7.51 -17.38
C ASN A 167 1.51 6.66 -16.94
N PRO A 168 2.40 6.22 -17.84
CA PRO A 168 3.55 5.40 -17.48
C PRO A 168 4.50 6.09 -16.48
N LYS A 169 4.50 7.42 -16.40
CA LYS A 169 5.31 8.17 -15.43
C LYS A 169 4.82 8.00 -13.99
N MET A 170 3.59 7.52 -13.78
CA MET A 170 3.05 7.23 -12.45
C MET A 170 3.36 5.81 -11.97
N ARG A 171 3.88 4.93 -12.83
CA ARG A 171 4.16 3.52 -12.50
C ARG A 171 5.45 3.39 -11.71
N PRO A 172 5.43 2.98 -10.42
CA PRO A 172 6.65 2.70 -9.68
C PRO A 172 7.46 1.56 -10.32
N THR A 173 8.77 1.59 -10.08
CA THR A 173 9.77 0.72 -10.71
C THR A 173 10.50 -0.19 -9.73
N ASN A 174 10.41 0.09 -8.42
CA ASN A 174 11.07 -0.70 -7.39
C ASN A 174 10.19 -1.85 -6.91
N ASP A 175 10.81 -3.02 -6.74
CA ASP A 175 10.13 -4.23 -6.26
C ASP A 175 10.15 -4.37 -4.73
N GLY A 176 10.96 -3.59 -4.02
CA GLY A 176 11.07 -3.63 -2.57
C GLY A 176 10.36 -2.48 -1.85
N MET A 177 10.67 -2.34 -0.56
CA MET A 177 10.19 -1.25 0.31
C MET A 177 10.30 0.17 -0.29
N PRO A 178 11.33 0.53 -1.09
CA PRO A 178 11.43 1.89 -1.62
C PRO A 178 10.28 2.30 -2.55
N LEU A 179 9.43 1.36 -2.99
CA LEU A 179 8.20 1.69 -3.72
C LEU A 179 7.31 2.66 -2.93
N SER A 180 7.24 2.54 -1.60
CA SER A 180 6.43 3.42 -0.74
C SER A 180 6.81 4.89 -0.88
N GLU A 181 8.11 5.18 -0.99
CA GLU A 181 8.58 6.54 -1.26
C GLU A 181 8.43 6.91 -2.74
N GLU A 182 8.70 5.96 -3.63
CA GLU A 182 8.65 6.16 -5.06
C GLU A 182 7.27 6.62 -5.52
N ILE A 183 6.20 5.95 -5.13
CA ILE A 183 4.83 6.28 -5.55
C ILE A 183 4.45 7.70 -5.14
N LYS A 184 4.88 8.13 -3.94
CA LYS A 184 4.67 9.48 -3.40
C LYS A 184 5.45 10.53 -4.19
N ILE A 185 6.70 10.23 -4.54
CA ILE A 185 7.53 11.07 -5.40
C ILE A 185 6.88 11.24 -6.78
N LEU A 186 6.42 10.14 -7.39
CA LEU A 186 5.76 10.17 -8.69
C LEU A 186 4.46 10.97 -8.61
N ALA A 187 3.61 10.73 -7.61
CA ALA A 187 2.37 11.46 -7.40
C ALA A 187 2.60 12.97 -7.30
N ARG A 188 3.57 13.41 -6.48
CA ARG A 188 3.88 14.84 -6.34
C ARG A 188 4.50 15.44 -7.60
N LYS A 189 5.32 14.69 -8.32
CA LYS A 189 6.01 15.16 -9.53
C LYS A 189 5.09 15.24 -10.74
N VAL A 190 4.16 14.29 -10.88
CA VAL A 190 3.31 14.13 -12.07
C VAL A 190 1.95 14.79 -11.87
N LEU A 191 1.31 14.61 -10.70
CA LEU A 191 -0.03 15.14 -10.41
C LEU A 191 0.03 16.54 -9.75
N GLY A 192 1.14 16.84 -9.07
CA GLY A 192 1.34 18.11 -8.37
C GLY A 192 0.69 18.17 -6.99
N LYS A 193 1.08 19.17 -6.19
CA LYS A 193 0.69 19.28 -4.77
C LYS A 193 -0.80 19.53 -4.51
N LYS A 194 -1.56 19.97 -5.53
CA LYS A 194 -3.01 20.21 -5.44
C LYS A 194 -3.83 18.95 -5.60
N LYS A 195 -3.32 17.95 -6.33
CA LYS A 195 -4.00 16.68 -6.62
C LYS A 195 -3.46 15.52 -5.81
N ALA A 196 -2.21 15.60 -5.37
CA ALA A 196 -1.55 14.66 -4.48
C ALA A 196 -1.32 15.29 -3.10
N ILE A 197 -2.12 14.92 -2.10
CA ILE A 197 -2.07 15.49 -0.75
C ILE A 197 -1.67 14.44 0.31
N GLU A 198 -1.42 14.91 1.52
CA GLU A 198 -1.14 14.07 2.69
C GLU A 198 -2.19 14.33 3.77
N VAL A 199 -2.74 13.26 4.36
CA VAL A 199 -3.77 13.31 5.40
C VAL A 199 -3.30 12.50 6.60
N SER A 200 -3.36 13.05 7.81
CA SER A 200 -2.92 12.33 9.00
C SER A 200 -3.98 11.34 9.50
N VAL A 201 -3.57 10.09 9.69
CA VAL A 201 -4.44 9.00 10.20
C VAL A 201 -3.84 8.41 11.49
N PRO A 202 -4.65 7.86 12.40
CA PRO A 202 -4.14 7.08 13.53
C PRO A 202 -3.25 5.91 13.07
N TYR A 203 -2.34 5.47 13.94
CA TYR A 203 -1.52 4.29 13.71
C TYR A 203 -1.44 3.45 14.98
N ARG A 204 -1.85 2.18 14.86
CA ARG A 204 -2.06 1.25 15.97
C ARG A 204 -0.86 0.31 16.16
N PRO A 205 -0.72 -0.32 17.33
CA PRO A 205 0.23 -1.41 17.51
C PRO A 205 -0.03 -2.56 16.52
N ARG A 206 1.06 -3.11 15.96
CA ARG A 206 1.02 -4.28 15.07
C ARG A 206 0.60 -5.53 15.86
N VAL A 207 -0.17 -6.39 15.21
CA VAL A 207 -0.39 -7.77 15.66
C VAL A 207 0.49 -8.70 14.82
N GLY A 208 1.24 -9.60 15.47
CA GLY A 208 2.24 -10.47 14.84
C GLY A 208 3.64 -9.87 14.72
N ASP A 209 4.61 -10.69 14.31
CA ASP A 209 6.02 -10.29 14.16
C ASP A 209 6.27 -9.51 12.87
N ALA A 210 7.28 -8.62 12.90
CA ALA A 210 7.71 -7.88 11.72
C ALA A 210 8.99 -8.48 11.12
N GLU A 211 8.94 -8.98 9.87
CA GLU A 211 10.15 -9.31 9.09
C GLU A 211 10.80 -8.02 8.52
N ILE A 212 11.32 -7.13 9.38
CA ILE A 212 11.98 -5.89 8.93
C ILE A 212 13.46 -5.89 9.32
N HIS A 213 14.34 -5.81 8.32
CA HIS A 213 15.77 -5.58 8.54
C HIS A 213 16.09 -4.08 8.51
N THR A 214 15.80 -3.39 9.62
CA THR A 214 15.82 -1.93 9.78
C THR A 214 17.02 -1.23 9.14
N TRP A 215 18.24 -1.74 9.33
CA TRP A 215 19.47 -1.15 8.80
C TRP A 215 19.69 -1.43 7.31
N GLY A 216 19.44 -2.68 6.88
CA GLY A 216 19.63 -3.09 5.49
C GLY A 216 18.64 -2.42 4.55
N ASP A 217 17.40 -2.30 4.98
CA ASP A 217 16.34 -1.69 4.19
C ASP A 217 16.45 -0.16 4.17
N GLY A 218 16.89 0.46 5.27
CA GLY A 218 17.23 1.88 5.31
C GLY A 218 18.31 2.27 4.28
N TRP A 219 19.39 1.48 4.18
CA TRP A 219 20.45 1.75 3.19
C TRP A 219 19.99 1.53 1.74
N LYS A 220 19.24 0.46 1.48
CA LYS A 220 18.66 0.20 0.14
C LYS A 220 17.77 1.35 -0.30
N ASN A 221 16.96 1.88 0.62
CA ASN A 221 16.07 2.99 0.37
C ASN A 221 16.84 4.29 0.05
N LEU A 222 17.81 4.66 0.90
CA LEU A 222 18.66 5.83 0.68
C LEU A 222 19.36 5.77 -0.70
N ARG A 223 19.99 4.63 -1.03
CA ARG A 223 20.67 4.44 -2.32
C ARG A 223 19.70 4.55 -3.49
N PHE A 224 18.50 3.99 -3.36
CA PHE A 224 17.48 4.06 -4.40
C PHE A 224 17.02 5.49 -4.65
N ILE A 225 16.75 6.26 -3.60
CA ILE A 225 16.28 7.65 -3.70
C ILE A 225 17.27 8.53 -4.45
N TRP A 226 18.56 8.43 -4.11
CA TRP A 226 19.60 9.17 -4.81
C TRP A 226 19.80 8.69 -6.24
N ALA A 227 19.76 7.37 -6.49
CA ALA A 227 19.78 6.84 -7.84
C ALA A 227 18.60 7.34 -8.67
N LYS A 228 17.40 7.40 -8.10
CA LYS A 228 16.19 7.95 -8.74
C LYS A 228 16.36 9.44 -9.03
N ARG A 229 16.89 10.21 -8.08
CA ARG A 229 17.12 11.65 -8.20
C ARG A 229 18.06 12.03 -9.35
N PHE A 230 19.04 11.18 -9.64
CA PHE A 230 19.99 11.34 -10.74
C PHE A 230 19.64 10.52 -12.00
N GLY A 231 18.48 9.84 -12.02
CA GLY A 231 18.07 9.02 -13.17
C GLY A 231 18.87 7.72 -13.37
N LEU A 232 19.65 7.29 -12.38
CA LEU A 232 20.49 6.09 -12.40
C LEU A 232 19.77 4.82 -11.90
N HIS A 233 18.53 4.95 -11.43
CA HIS A 233 17.70 3.80 -11.05
C HIS A 233 17.39 2.90 -12.25
N ARG A 234 17.25 1.59 -11.99
CA ARG A 234 16.89 0.60 -13.01
C ARG A 234 15.62 -0.12 -12.60
N THR A 235 14.67 -0.22 -13.53
CA THR A 235 13.52 -1.10 -13.43
C THR A 235 13.99 -2.54 -13.64
N ARG A 236 13.73 -3.41 -12.67
CA ARG A 236 14.21 -4.81 -12.72
C ARG A 236 13.19 -5.77 -13.31
N SER A 237 11.91 -5.46 -13.17
CA SER A 237 10.80 -6.30 -13.61
C SER A 237 9.74 -5.45 -14.29
N GLU A 238 9.01 -6.05 -15.23
CA GLU A 238 7.94 -5.39 -15.95
C GLU A 238 6.81 -4.92 -15.02
N TRP A 239 6.04 -3.95 -15.52
CA TRP A 239 4.87 -3.45 -14.80
C TRP A 239 3.77 -4.50 -14.74
N GLY A 240 3.04 -4.53 -13.63
CA GLY A 240 1.83 -5.35 -13.52
C GLY A 240 2.05 -6.76 -13.02
N ALA A 241 0.98 -7.55 -13.11
CA ALA A 241 0.94 -8.98 -12.81
C ALA A 241 1.63 -9.81 -13.91
N LEU A 242 1.89 -11.08 -13.63
CA LEU A 242 2.16 -12.04 -14.72
C LEU A 242 0.82 -12.51 -15.29
N GLU A 243 0.79 -12.85 -16.58
CA GLU A 243 -0.43 -13.32 -17.26
C GLU A 243 -1.01 -14.60 -16.63
N ASP A 244 -0.14 -15.42 -16.04
CA ASP A 244 -0.43 -16.73 -15.46
C ASP A 244 -0.42 -16.73 -13.92
N ASN A 245 -0.45 -15.55 -13.29
CA ASN A 245 -0.55 -15.47 -11.82
C ASN A 245 -1.87 -16.11 -11.34
N PRO A 246 -1.81 -17.10 -10.44
CA PRO A 246 -3.01 -17.69 -9.87
C PRO A 246 -3.88 -16.67 -9.12
N ASP A 247 -5.18 -16.79 -9.28
CA ASP A 247 -6.20 -15.94 -8.69
C ASP A 247 -7.42 -16.75 -8.25
N SER A 248 -7.88 -16.51 -7.02
CA SER A 248 -9.12 -17.10 -6.48
C SER A 248 -10.33 -16.97 -7.40
N LEU A 249 -10.41 -15.89 -8.20
CA LEU A 249 -11.51 -15.67 -9.13
C LEU A 249 -11.51 -16.65 -10.30
N ASN A 250 -10.34 -17.19 -10.66
CA ASN A 250 -10.18 -18.17 -11.73
C ASN A 250 -10.29 -19.60 -11.23
N GLY A 251 -10.25 -19.81 -9.91
CA GLY A 251 -10.27 -21.15 -9.30
C GLY A 251 -8.98 -21.94 -9.52
N ASP A 252 -7.87 -21.27 -9.83
CA ASP A 252 -6.57 -21.87 -10.18
C ASP A 252 -5.53 -21.77 -9.05
N LEU A 253 -5.97 -21.41 -7.84
CA LEU A 253 -5.06 -21.32 -6.69
C LEU A 253 -4.47 -22.71 -6.37
N PRO A 254 -3.12 -22.83 -6.32
CA PRO A 254 -2.49 -24.05 -5.85
C PRO A 254 -2.77 -24.26 -4.35
N GLU A 255 -2.78 -25.53 -3.93
CA GLU A 255 -2.83 -25.88 -2.51
C GLU A 255 -1.77 -25.12 -1.71
N GLN A 256 -2.15 -24.72 -0.50
CA GLN A 256 -1.21 -24.09 0.41
C GLN A 256 -0.26 -25.14 0.99
N LYS A 257 1.05 -24.84 0.89
CA LYS A 257 2.12 -25.70 1.42
C LYS A 257 2.33 -25.44 2.90
#